data_AF-A0A936EIW5-F1
#
_entry.id   AF-A0A936EIW5-F1
#
_cell.length_a   1.000
_cell.length_b   1.000
_cell.length_c   1.000
_cell.angle_alpha   90.00
_cell.angle_beta   90.00
_cell.angle_gamma   90.00
#
_symmetry.space_group_name_H-M   'P 1'
#
loop_
_entity.id
_entity.type
_entity.pdbx_description
1 polymer ?
#
loop_
_entity_poly.entity_id
_entity_poly.type
_entity_poly.pdbx_seq_one_letter_code
_entity_poly.pdbx_strand_id
1 'polypeptide(L)'
;MKKIIVTLVISFFYSFSFSQFTYYAAAKAGLSMREQPNTSAKVLEKIAYGEKLVTVADNDPVVAIATEGFNGFWWKVKYNNKTGYIVNSYVLPMPVPKAGVKTLSDYFLQVSTKAGSPLLIKKSEAALNEMGESTITKQLFKNGMEWQEEKGYENGSNLYLLPDFTIEQCFLLVRLLGQYPDLVSEKDPFL
;
A
#
# COMPACT_ATOMS: atom_id res chain seq x y z
N MET A 1 -12.70 55.76 42.17
CA MET A 1 -12.04 54.44 42.03
C MET A 1 -12.14 54.01 40.57
N LYS A 2 -11.04 53.99 39.82
CA LYS A 2 -11.04 53.61 38.38
C LYS A 2 -10.91 52.10 38.26
N LYS A 3 -11.89 51.44 37.63
CA LYS A 3 -11.86 50.01 37.35
C LYS A 3 -11.03 49.77 36.08
N ILE A 4 -9.91 49.08 36.23
CA ILE A 4 -9.10 48.60 35.10
C ILE A 4 -9.65 47.22 34.73
N ILE A 5 -10.21 47.10 33.52
CA ILE A 5 -10.65 45.83 32.96
C ILE A 5 -9.49 45.28 32.14
N VAL A 6 -8.90 44.17 32.61
CA VAL A 6 -7.87 43.43 31.87
C VAL A 6 -8.57 42.38 31.02
N THR A 7 -8.62 42.61 29.71
CA THR A 7 -9.17 41.65 28.75
C THR A 7 -8.07 40.68 28.33
N LEU A 8 -8.22 39.40 28.69
CA LEU A 8 -7.31 38.33 28.28
C LEU A 8 -7.65 37.92 26.83
N VAL A 9 -6.75 38.20 25.89
CA VAL A 9 -6.88 37.72 24.50
C VAL A 9 -6.25 36.33 24.42
N ILE A 10 -7.06 35.30 24.24
CA ILE A 10 -6.61 33.93 24.01
C ILE A 10 -6.49 33.73 22.49
N SER A 11 -5.26 33.72 21.97
CA SER A 11 -4.98 33.37 20.58
C SER A 11 -4.81 31.86 20.44
N PHE A 12 -5.75 31.20 19.75
CA PHE A 12 -5.59 29.79 19.34
C PHE A 12 -4.69 29.74 18.09
N PHE A 13 -3.44 29.32 18.25
CA PHE A 13 -2.60 28.96 17.11
C PHE A 13 -2.98 27.56 16.63
N TYR A 14 -3.71 27.48 15.52
CA TYR A 14 -3.91 26.20 14.82
C TYR A 14 -2.62 25.81 14.12
N SER A 15 -1.88 24.86 14.71
CA SER A 15 -0.79 24.19 14.01
C SER A 15 -1.38 23.13 13.07
N PHE A 16 -1.37 23.39 11.77
CA PHE A 16 -1.60 22.34 10.78
C PHE A 16 -0.36 21.43 10.75
N SER A 17 -0.41 20.31 11.47
CA SER A 17 0.61 19.26 11.34
C SER A 17 0.20 18.34 10.19
N PHE A 18 0.88 18.44 9.06
CA PHE A 18 0.75 17.43 8.01
C PHE A 18 1.34 16.11 8.50
N SER A 19 0.57 15.03 8.45
CA SER A 19 1.06 13.70 8.80
C SER A 19 2.04 13.22 7.73
N GLN A 20 3.29 13.04 8.11
CA GLN A 20 4.30 12.43 7.26
C GLN A 20 4.05 10.91 7.20
N PHE A 21 3.93 10.36 6.00
CA PHE A 21 3.75 8.92 5.81
C PHE A 21 5.06 8.27 5.36
N THR A 22 5.37 7.11 5.95
CA THR A 22 6.55 6.33 5.56
C THR A 22 6.16 5.31 4.50
N TYR A 23 6.94 5.25 3.43
CA TYR A 23 6.80 4.28 2.35
C TYR A 23 8.13 3.56 2.12
N TYR A 24 8.07 2.47 1.36
CA TYR A 24 9.22 1.66 0.98
C TYR A 24 9.38 1.67 -0.53
N ALA A 25 10.60 1.96 -1.02
CA ALA A 25 10.90 1.93 -2.43
C ALA A 25 10.78 0.50 -2.98
N ALA A 26 9.95 0.31 -4.00
CA ALA A 26 9.56 -1.00 -4.51
C ALA A 26 10.08 -1.29 -5.93
N ALA A 27 10.79 -0.34 -6.54
CA ALA A 27 11.51 -0.57 -7.79
C ALA A 27 12.78 -1.40 -7.57
N LYS A 28 12.84 -2.63 -8.13
CA LYS A 28 13.98 -3.54 -7.98
C LYS A 28 15.31 -2.95 -8.47
N ALA A 29 15.28 -2.14 -9.52
CA ALA A 29 16.45 -1.45 -10.07
C ALA A 29 16.82 -0.15 -9.32
N GLY A 30 16.13 0.15 -8.21
CA GLY A 30 16.23 1.41 -7.46
C GLY A 30 15.30 2.50 -8.00
N LEU A 31 14.59 3.15 -7.09
CA LEU A 31 13.63 4.22 -7.36
C LEU A 31 14.37 5.55 -7.56
N SER A 32 14.13 6.22 -8.69
CA SER A 32 14.78 7.49 -8.99
C SER A 32 14.07 8.64 -8.28
N MET A 33 14.80 9.39 -7.45
CA MET A 33 14.34 10.66 -6.87
C MET A 33 14.92 11.82 -7.67
N ARG A 34 14.07 12.69 -8.19
CA ARG A 34 14.44 13.76 -9.12
C ARG A 34 14.23 15.15 -8.52
N GLU A 35 14.88 16.13 -9.13
CA GLU A 35 14.78 17.53 -8.70
C GLU A 35 13.42 18.16 -9.02
N GLN A 36 12.76 17.71 -10.08
CA GLN A 36 11.46 18.21 -10.53
C GLN A 36 10.54 17.02 -10.89
N PRO A 37 9.21 17.19 -10.86
CA PRO A 37 8.24 16.14 -11.13
C PRO A 37 8.07 15.85 -12.63
N ASN A 38 9.18 15.54 -13.32
CA ASN A 38 9.19 15.11 -14.71
C ASN A 38 10.38 14.19 -15.01
N THR A 39 10.29 13.41 -16.10
CA THR A 39 11.27 12.37 -16.45
C THR A 39 12.60 12.91 -16.99
N SER A 40 12.62 14.15 -17.48
CA SER A 40 13.81 14.82 -17.99
C SER A 40 14.63 15.49 -16.89
N ALA A 41 14.07 15.66 -15.69
CA ALA A 41 14.72 16.30 -14.56
C ALA A 41 15.93 15.49 -14.06
N LYS A 42 16.93 16.20 -13.52
CA LYS A 42 18.12 15.58 -12.92
C LYS A 42 17.72 14.60 -11.82
N VAL A 43 18.31 13.41 -11.86
CA VAL A 43 18.22 12.43 -10.76
C VAL A 43 19.13 12.90 -9.62
N LEU A 44 18.54 13.13 -8.45
CA LEU A 44 19.25 13.52 -7.23
C LEU A 44 19.79 12.31 -6.49
N GLU A 45 18.99 11.24 -6.41
CA GLU A 45 19.31 9.99 -5.72
C GLU A 45 18.63 8.79 -6.38
N LYS A 46 19.21 7.60 -6.17
CA LYS A 46 18.61 6.29 -6.46
C LYS A 46 18.33 5.60 -5.12
N ILE A 47 17.06 5.54 -4.73
CA ILE A 47 16.61 4.90 -3.49
C ILE A 47 16.58 3.39 -3.72
N ALA A 48 17.36 2.63 -2.96
CA ALA A 48 17.46 1.18 -3.14
C ALA A 48 16.15 0.46 -2.78
N TYR A 49 15.94 -0.73 -3.35
CA TYR A 49 14.76 -1.54 -3.07
C TYR A 49 14.64 -1.86 -1.58
N GLY A 50 13.47 -1.59 -1.00
CA GLY A 50 13.17 -1.79 0.42
C GLY A 50 13.60 -0.66 1.34
N GLU A 51 14.32 0.35 0.83
CA GLU A 51 14.67 1.53 1.63
C GLU A 51 13.44 2.40 1.93
N LYS A 52 13.46 3.03 3.10
CA LYS A 52 12.38 3.89 3.58
C LYS A 52 12.50 5.29 3.01
N LEU A 53 11.36 5.89 2.68
CA LEU A 53 11.22 7.29 2.31
C LEU A 53 9.98 7.88 2.97
N VAL A 54 9.94 9.20 3.12
CA VAL A 54 8.86 9.87 3.84
C VAL A 54 8.22 10.93 2.95
N THR A 55 6.89 10.95 2.87
CA THR A 55 6.18 12.00 2.13
C THR A 55 6.33 13.35 2.82
N VAL A 56 6.40 14.40 2.02
CA VAL A 56 6.50 15.77 2.50
C VAL A 56 5.22 16.51 2.11
N ALA A 57 4.69 17.31 3.04
CA ALA A 57 3.59 18.22 2.74
C ALA A 57 4.02 19.14 1.60
N ASP A 58 3.18 19.24 0.58
CA ASP A 58 3.49 20.09 -0.55
C ASP A 58 2.22 20.77 -1.04
N ASN A 59 2.38 22.05 -1.40
CA ASN A 59 1.31 22.82 -2.04
C ASN A 59 1.48 22.85 -3.56
N ASP A 60 2.52 22.18 -4.09
CA ASP A 60 2.74 22.08 -5.53
C ASP A 60 1.58 21.31 -6.20
N PRO A 61 1.25 21.63 -7.46
CA PRO A 61 0.24 20.90 -8.20
C PRO A 61 0.59 19.42 -8.29
N VAL A 62 -0.44 18.57 -8.15
CA VAL A 62 -0.30 17.13 -8.37
C VAL A 62 -0.01 16.90 -9.86
N VAL A 63 1.16 16.35 -10.16
CA VAL A 63 1.57 16.01 -11.52
C VAL A 63 1.34 14.53 -11.77
N ALA A 64 0.42 14.21 -12.69
CA ALA A 64 0.15 12.84 -13.10
C ALA A 64 1.25 12.31 -14.03
N ILE A 65 1.44 10.99 -14.03
CA ILE A 65 2.33 10.28 -14.93
C ILE A 65 1.76 8.89 -15.20
N ALA A 66 1.93 8.39 -16.42
CA ALA A 66 1.65 7.00 -16.75
C ALA A 66 2.96 6.24 -16.92
N THR A 67 3.10 5.09 -16.25
CA THR A 67 4.26 4.20 -16.40
C THR A 67 3.80 2.76 -16.47
N GLU A 68 4.25 1.99 -17.46
CA GLU A 68 4.00 0.55 -17.57
C GLU A 68 2.51 0.15 -17.48
N GLY A 69 1.61 0.98 -18.02
CA GLY A 69 0.16 0.74 -17.95
C GLY A 69 -0.50 1.19 -16.64
N PHE A 70 0.24 1.79 -15.70
CA PHE A 70 -0.28 2.38 -14.46
C PHE A 70 -0.38 3.89 -14.57
N ASN A 71 -1.48 4.43 -14.05
CA ASN A 71 -1.52 5.82 -13.67
C ASN A 71 -0.77 6.01 -12.35
N GLY A 72 -0.17 7.17 -12.20
CA GLY A 72 0.64 7.52 -11.05
C GLY A 72 0.76 9.02 -10.91
N PHE A 73 1.42 9.42 -9.85
CA PHE A 73 1.66 10.81 -9.52
C PHE A 73 3.09 10.99 -9.06
N TRP A 74 3.62 12.18 -9.31
CA TRP A 74 4.85 12.61 -8.67
C TRP A 74 4.57 13.02 -7.23
N TRP A 75 5.28 12.40 -6.29
CA TRP A 75 5.23 12.75 -4.88
C TRP A 75 6.53 13.40 -4.45
N LYS A 76 6.42 14.50 -3.71
CA LYS A 76 7.54 15.10 -3.01
C LYS A 76 7.84 14.30 -1.75
N VAL A 77 9.09 13.91 -1.61
CA VAL A 77 9.55 13.00 -0.56
C VAL A 77 10.87 13.47 0.01
N LYS A 78 11.15 13.05 1.25
CA LYS A 78 12.44 13.21 1.90
C LYS A 78 13.14 11.86 1.99
N TYR A 79 14.40 11.83 1.59
CA TYR A 79 15.29 10.67 1.68
C TYR A 79 16.73 11.16 1.89
N ASN A 80 17.47 10.57 2.84
CA ASN A 80 18.84 10.95 3.18
C ASN A 80 19.05 12.48 3.33
N ASN A 81 18.14 13.14 4.06
CA ASN A 81 18.12 14.60 4.26
C ASN A 81 17.98 15.46 3.00
N LYS A 82 17.73 14.86 1.84
CA LYS A 82 17.39 15.55 0.59
C LYS A 82 15.90 15.48 0.34
N THR A 83 15.37 16.50 -0.34
CA THR A 83 13.99 16.54 -0.82
C THR A 83 13.99 16.45 -2.33
N GLY A 84 13.07 15.67 -2.90
CA GLY A 84 12.90 15.53 -4.34
C GLY A 84 11.59 14.83 -4.66
N TYR A 85 11.40 14.50 -5.93
CA TYR A 85 10.17 13.92 -6.46
C TYR A 85 10.40 12.48 -6.92
N ILE A 86 9.49 11.58 -6.56
CA ILE A 86 9.44 10.18 -7.01
C ILE A 86 8.10 9.89 -7.68
N VAL A 87 8.01 8.81 -8.46
CA VAL A 87 6.74 8.30 -8.98
C VAL A 87 6.14 7.34 -7.95
N ASN A 88 4.93 7.63 -7.47
CA ASN A 88 4.30 6.92 -6.35
C ASN A 88 3.90 5.47 -6.68
N SER A 89 3.72 5.13 -7.95
CA SER A 89 3.42 3.77 -8.40
C SER A 89 4.55 2.77 -8.13
N TYR A 90 5.71 3.23 -7.62
CA TYR A 90 6.87 2.41 -7.27
C TYR A 90 7.16 2.41 -5.76
N VAL A 91 6.17 2.66 -4.92
CA VAL A 91 6.31 2.56 -3.46
C VAL A 91 5.22 1.70 -2.84
N LEU A 92 5.52 1.06 -1.71
CA LEU A 92 4.55 0.34 -0.89
C LEU A 92 4.40 1.02 0.48
N PRO A 93 3.19 1.05 1.07
CA PRO A 93 2.97 1.57 2.42
C PRO A 93 3.50 0.63 3.52
N MET A 94 3.90 -0.59 3.15
CA MET A 94 4.46 -1.61 4.02
C MET A 94 5.80 -2.13 3.49
N PRO A 95 6.63 -2.81 4.32
CA PRO A 95 7.88 -3.40 3.86
C PRO A 95 7.70 -4.25 2.61
N VAL A 96 8.61 -4.11 1.67
CA VAL A 96 8.57 -4.85 0.39
C VAL A 96 8.68 -6.36 0.60
N PRO A 97 8.16 -7.20 -0.33
CA PRO A 97 8.38 -8.65 -0.29
C PRO A 97 9.88 -8.98 -0.29
N LYS A 98 10.29 -9.81 0.67
CA LYS A 98 11.65 -10.36 0.75
C LYS A 98 11.83 -11.44 -0.33
N ALA A 99 13.09 -11.74 -0.65
CA ALA A 99 13.41 -12.86 -1.52
C ALA A 99 12.76 -14.16 -0.97
N GLY A 100 12.11 -14.91 -1.87
CA GLY A 100 11.41 -16.15 -1.52
C GLY A 100 9.93 -15.99 -1.15
N VAL A 101 9.43 -14.78 -0.88
CA VAL A 101 7.99 -14.53 -0.66
C VAL A 101 7.28 -14.44 -2.00
N LYS A 102 6.35 -15.38 -2.25
CA LYS A 102 5.71 -15.59 -3.57
C LYS A 102 4.20 -15.47 -3.58
N THR A 103 3.56 -15.47 -2.41
CA THR A 103 2.10 -15.38 -2.30
C THR A 103 1.70 -14.25 -1.35
N LEU A 104 0.47 -13.75 -1.50
CA LEU A 104 -0.13 -12.79 -0.58
C LEU A 104 -0.23 -13.37 0.84
N SER A 105 -0.51 -14.67 0.97
CA SER A 105 -0.50 -15.36 2.27
C SER A 105 0.87 -15.27 2.95
N ASP A 106 1.96 -15.60 2.23
CA ASP A 106 3.32 -15.49 2.77
C ASP A 106 3.68 -14.04 3.10
N TYR A 107 3.25 -13.09 2.26
CA TYR A 107 3.47 -11.67 2.48
C TYR A 107 2.76 -11.17 3.75
N PHE A 108 1.52 -11.58 3.98
CA PHE A 108 0.77 -11.21 5.18
C PHE A 108 1.49 -11.68 6.45
N LEU A 109 2.06 -12.89 6.42
CA LEU A 109 2.88 -13.43 7.52
C LEU A 109 4.25 -12.75 7.64
N GLN A 110 4.79 -12.20 6.55
CA GLN A 110 6.02 -11.41 6.56
C GLN A 110 5.82 -10.09 7.32
N VAL A 111 4.72 -9.38 7.04
CA VAL A 111 4.50 -8.00 7.52
C VAL A 111 3.65 -7.91 8.78
N SER A 112 3.03 -9.01 9.21
CA SER A 112 2.15 -9.02 10.38
C SER A 112 1.99 -10.40 11.00
N THR A 113 1.39 -10.41 12.20
CA THR A 113 1.01 -11.64 12.90
C THR A 113 -0.50 -11.76 12.95
N LYS A 114 -1.00 -13.00 12.96
CA LYS A 114 -2.43 -13.31 13.10
C LYS A 114 -2.97 -12.69 14.39
N ALA A 115 -4.13 -12.05 14.29
CA ALA A 115 -4.87 -11.53 15.42
C ALA A 115 -5.94 -12.54 15.83
N GLY A 116 -5.68 -13.25 16.93
CA GLY A 116 -6.56 -14.30 17.43
C GLY A 116 -6.69 -15.50 16.48
N SER A 117 -7.58 -16.42 16.85
CA SER A 117 -7.94 -17.59 16.05
C SER A 117 -8.80 -17.19 14.84
N PRO A 118 -8.72 -17.92 13.72
CA PRO A 118 -9.57 -17.68 12.57
C PRO A 118 -11.05 -17.95 12.92
N LEU A 119 -11.94 -17.16 12.33
CA LEU A 119 -13.38 -17.36 12.39
C LEU A 119 -13.78 -18.34 11.28
N LEU A 120 -14.45 -19.43 11.64
CA LEU A 120 -14.96 -20.43 10.70
C LEU A 120 -16.49 -20.42 10.74
N ILE A 121 -17.10 -20.14 9.60
CA ILE A 121 -18.55 -20.19 9.39
C ILE A 121 -18.84 -21.35 8.45
N LYS A 122 -19.68 -22.27 8.89
CA LYS A 122 -20.10 -23.45 8.13
C LYS A 122 -21.57 -23.28 7.76
N LYS A 123 -21.88 -23.43 6.48
CA LYS A 123 -23.25 -23.48 5.98
C LYS A 123 -23.47 -24.85 5.33
N SER A 124 -24.32 -25.64 5.95
CA SER A 124 -24.81 -26.91 5.42
C SER A 124 -26.30 -26.78 5.11
N GLU A 125 -26.72 -27.14 3.91
CA GLU A 125 -28.13 -27.10 3.52
C GLU A 125 -28.69 -28.53 3.54
N ALA A 126 -29.41 -28.89 4.62
CA ALA A 126 -29.92 -30.25 4.82
C ALA A 126 -30.95 -30.71 3.76
N ALA A 127 -31.53 -29.77 3.01
CA ALA A 127 -32.43 -30.04 1.89
C ALA A 127 -31.68 -30.44 0.59
N LEU A 128 -30.35 -30.27 0.57
CA LEU A 128 -29.51 -30.42 -0.61
C LEU A 128 -28.25 -31.23 -0.23
N ASN A 129 -28.45 -32.41 0.38
CA ASN A 129 -27.39 -33.29 0.87
C ASN A 129 -26.33 -33.67 -0.21
N GLU A 130 -26.61 -33.37 -1.48
CA GLU A 130 -25.73 -33.59 -2.64
C GLU A 130 -24.81 -32.39 -2.97
N MET A 131 -25.07 -31.18 -2.46
CA MET A 131 -24.29 -29.97 -2.79
C MET A 131 -23.09 -29.69 -1.87
N GLY A 132 -22.83 -30.54 -0.87
CA GLY A 132 -21.69 -30.41 0.04
C GLY A 132 -21.81 -29.28 1.08
N GLU A 133 -20.82 -29.20 1.98
CA GLU A 133 -20.71 -28.15 3.01
C GLU A 133 -19.94 -26.95 2.44
N SER A 134 -20.49 -25.73 2.60
CA SER A 134 -19.74 -24.50 2.30
C SER A 134 -19.14 -23.91 3.58
N THR A 135 -17.89 -23.46 3.50
CA THR A 135 -17.18 -22.83 4.60
C THR A 135 -16.64 -21.46 4.22
N ILE A 136 -16.72 -20.51 5.14
CA ILE A 136 -15.99 -19.25 5.08
C ILE A 136 -15.04 -19.22 6.27
N THR A 137 -13.74 -19.09 5.99
CA THR A 137 -12.70 -18.87 6.99
C THR A 137 -12.23 -17.42 6.90
N LYS A 138 -12.16 -16.72 8.02
CA LYS A 138 -11.65 -15.34 8.11
C LYS A 138 -10.51 -15.25 9.13
N GLN A 139 -9.39 -14.67 8.73
CA GLN A 139 -8.24 -14.39 9.59
C GLN A 139 -7.91 -12.90 9.56
N LEU A 140 -8.05 -12.25 10.72
CA LEU A 140 -7.55 -10.89 10.94
C LEU A 140 -6.06 -10.92 11.30
N PHE A 141 -5.35 -9.83 10.98
CA PHE A 141 -3.95 -9.61 11.33
C PHE A 141 -3.80 -8.35 12.18
N LYS A 142 -2.74 -8.27 13.00
CA LYS A 142 -2.57 -7.18 13.99
C LYS A 142 -2.43 -5.78 13.38
N ASN A 143 -2.09 -5.70 12.09
CA ASN A 143 -1.97 -4.45 11.32
C ASN A 143 -3.25 -4.13 10.53
N GLY A 144 -4.37 -4.78 10.82
CA GLY A 144 -5.66 -4.51 10.17
C GLY A 144 -5.86 -5.22 8.82
N MET A 145 -4.86 -5.93 8.30
CA MET A 145 -5.06 -6.78 7.13
C MET A 145 -6.00 -7.95 7.45
N GLU A 146 -6.66 -8.46 6.43
CA GLU A 146 -7.58 -9.59 6.55
C GLU A 146 -7.49 -10.52 5.36
N TRP A 147 -7.51 -11.82 5.64
CA TRP A 147 -7.66 -12.85 4.63
C TRP A 147 -8.99 -13.58 4.86
N GLN A 148 -9.72 -13.83 3.78
CA GLN A 148 -10.87 -14.72 3.78
C GLN A 148 -10.70 -15.81 2.72
N GLU A 149 -11.14 -17.00 3.06
CA GLU A 149 -11.25 -18.13 2.15
C GLU A 149 -12.68 -18.66 2.18
N GLU A 150 -13.30 -18.74 1.02
CA GLU A 150 -14.55 -19.45 0.81
C GLU A 150 -14.24 -20.78 0.12
N LYS A 151 -14.84 -21.86 0.60
CA LYS A 151 -14.80 -23.18 -0.02
C LYS A 151 -16.21 -23.74 -0.08
N GLY A 152 -16.62 -24.21 -1.24
CA GLY A 152 -17.78 -25.09 -1.42
C GLY A 152 -17.34 -26.40 -2.06
N TYR A 153 -18.31 -27.16 -2.53
CA TYR A 153 -18.07 -28.50 -3.11
C TYR A 153 -17.15 -28.47 -4.34
N GLU A 154 -17.35 -27.51 -5.25
CA GLU A 154 -16.58 -27.37 -6.50
C GLU A 154 -16.07 -25.95 -6.73
N ASN A 155 -16.19 -25.06 -5.74
CA ASN A 155 -15.74 -23.68 -5.85
C ASN A 155 -14.87 -23.29 -4.66
N GLY A 156 -14.02 -22.30 -4.89
CA GLY A 156 -13.23 -21.69 -3.84
C GLY A 156 -12.74 -20.32 -4.25
N SER A 157 -12.67 -19.41 -3.29
CA SER A 157 -12.20 -18.05 -3.52
C SER A 157 -11.34 -17.58 -2.36
N ASN A 158 -10.43 -16.65 -2.64
CA ASN A 158 -9.65 -15.96 -1.61
C ASN A 158 -9.87 -14.45 -1.75
N LEU A 159 -10.10 -13.78 -0.63
CA LEU A 159 -10.14 -12.33 -0.52
C LEU A 159 -9.02 -11.86 0.40
N TYR A 160 -8.25 -10.88 -0.06
CA TYR A 160 -7.22 -10.21 0.71
C TYR A 160 -7.56 -8.73 0.85
N LEU A 161 -7.73 -8.26 2.09
CA LEU A 161 -7.94 -6.85 2.40
C LEU A 161 -6.62 -6.26 2.89
N LEU A 162 -6.13 -5.28 2.13
CA LEU A 162 -4.88 -4.54 2.36
C LEU A 162 -5.24 -3.09 2.70
N PRO A 163 -5.33 -2.71 3.99
CA PRO A 163 -5.58 -1.32 4.37
C PRO A 163 -4.42 -0.44 3.90
N ASP A 164 -4.73 0.81 3.54
CA ASP A 164 -3.77 1.85 3.15
C ASP A 164 -3.06 1.66 1.80
N PHE A 165 -3.37 0.59 1.06
CA PHE A 165 -2.88 0.40 -0.30
C PHE A 165 -3.83 1.06 -1.32
N THR A 166 -3.26 1.73 -2.33
CA THR A 166 -3.99 2.04 -3.56
C THR A 166 -4.08 0.82 -4.47
N ILE A 167 -4.96 0.86 -5.48
CA ILE A 167 -5.10 -0.23 -6.45
C ILE A 167 -3.77 -0.46 -7.20
N GLU A 168 -3.06 0.59 -7.56
CA GLU A 168 -1.76 0.52 -8.23
C GLU A 168 -0.70 -0.13 -7.33
N GLN A 169 -0.75 0.13 -6.02
CA GLN A 169 0.17 -0.49 -5.05
C GLN A 169 -0.18 -1.97 -4.82
N CYS A 170 -1.47 -2.33 -4.81
CA CYS A 170 -1.91 -3.72 -4.81
C CYS A 170 -1.41 -4.46 -6.06
N PHE A 171 -1.55 -3.84 -7.23
CA PHE A 171 -1.03 -4.38 -8.48
C PHE A 171 0.48 -4.58 -8.43
N LEU A 172 1.22 -3.54 -8.00
CA LEU A 172 2.67 -3.61 -7.84
C LEU A 172 3.08 -4.75 -6.90
N LEU A 173 2.42 -4.88 -5.74
CA LEU A 173 2.68 -5.93 -4.76
C LEU A 173 2.51 -7.32 -5.41
N VAL A 174 1.40 -7.54 -6.12
CA VAL A 174 1.15 -8.82 -6.80
C VAL A 174 2.20 -9.11 -7.87
N ARG A 175 2.64 -8.09 -8.64
CA ARG A 175 3.72 -8.23 -9.62
C ARG A 175 5.05 -8.61 -8.96
N LEU A 176 5.36 -8.03 -7.81
CA LEU A 176 6.58 -8.33 -7.05
C LEU A 176 6.58 -9.76 -6.49
N LEU A 177 5.43 -10.23 -6.02
CA LEU A 177 5.24 -11.60 -5.52
C LEU A 177 5.35 -12.63 -6.66
N GLY A 178 4.82 -12.28 -7.84
CA GLY A 178 4.76 -13.19 -8.98
C GLY A 178 3.73 -14.31 -8.80
N GLN A 179 2.72 -14.11 -7.94
CA GLN A 179 1.70 -15.11 -7.63
C GLN A 179 0.78 -15.42 -8.83
N TYR A 180 0.57 -14.44 -9.72
CA TYR A 180 -0.28 -14.57 -10.90
C TYR A 180 0.48 -14.17 -12.17
N PRO A 181 1.48 -14.95 -12.60
CA PRO A 181 2.34 -14.58 -13.71
C PRO A 181 1.56 -14.36 -15.01
N ASP A 182 0.50 -15.14 -15.26
CA ASP A 182 -0.28 -15.04 -16.51
C ASP A 182 -1.15 -13.77 -16.57
N LEU A 183 -1.48 -13.17 -15.42
CA LEU A 183 -2.29 -11.95 -15.33
C LEU A 183 -1.44 -10.67 -15.22
N VAL A 184 -0.18 -10.81 -14.77
CA VAL A 184 0.65 -9.69 -14.30
C VAL A 184 2.03 -9.68 -14.98
N SER A 185 2.29 -10.59 -15.92
CA SER A 185 3.55 -10.60 -16.67
C SER A 185 3.69 -9.41 -17.63
N GLU A 186 4.93 -9.06 -17.94
CA GLU A 186 5.34 -8.01 -18.88
C GLU A 186 4.93 -8.26 -20.33
N LYS A 187 4.27 -9.37 -20.64
CA LYS A 187 3.75 -9.63 -21.98
C LYS A 187 2.43 -8.88 -22.15
N ASP A 188 2.51 -7.57 -22.34
CA ASP A 188 1.49 -6.89 -23.14
C ASP A 188 1.80 -7.20 -24.62
N PRO A 189 0.98 -7.99 -25.33
CA PRO A 189 1.16 -8.26 -26.75
C PRO A 189 0.78 -7.05 -27.65
N PHE A 190 0.33 -5.93 -27.06
CA PHE A 190 -0.04 -4.70 -27.77
C PHE A 190 0.93 -3.53 -27.54
N LEU A 191 2.12 -3.81 -26.97
CA LEU A 191 3.27 -2.89 -26.91
C LEU A 191 4.43 -3.40 -27.77
#